data_AF-A0A183H9M7-F1
#
_entry.id   AF-A0A183H9M7-F1
#
_cell.length_a   1.000
_cell.length_b   1.000
_cell.length_c   1.000
_cell.angle_alpha   90.00
_cell.angle_beta   90.00
_cell.angle_gamma   90.00
#
_symmetry.space_group_name_H-M   'P 1'
#
loop_
_entity.id
_entity.type
_entity.pdbx_description
1 polymer ?
#
loop_
_entity_poly.entity_id
_entity_poly.type
_entity_poly.pdbx_seq_one_letter_code
_entity_poly.pdbx_strand_id
1 'polypeptide(L)'
;MVVNVYATSATIEQCSRNELLAFVNNFLRSNFTRIEELSSGAAYCQLTELLFPGKISLKKVKWNSRNEVDWIANWRILQTAWKDLGVKK
;
A
#
# COMPACT_ATOMS: atom_id res chain seq x y z
N MET A 1 6.18 -9.33 14.16
CA MET A 1 6.54 -10.45 13.27
C MET A 1 5.55 -10.42 12.11
N VAL A 2 6.01 -10.46 10.85
CA VAL A 2 5.10 -10.42 9.70
C VAL A 2 4.58 -11.82 9.37
N VAL A 3 3.30 -11.92 9.01
CA VAL A 3 2.69 -13.16 8.52
C VAL A 3 2.51 -13.01 7.01
N ASN A 4 3.19 -13.85 6.24
CA ASN A 4 3.07 -13.86 4.79
C ASN A 4 1.82 -14.66 4.38
N VAL A 5 0.95 -14.04 3.58
CA VAL A 5 -0.29 -14.64 3.09
C VAL A 5 -0.19 -14.82 1.58
N TYR A 6 -0.49 -16.04 1.12
CA TYR A 6 -0.51 -16.41 -0.30
C TYR A 6 -1.96 -16.49 -0.77
N ALA A 7 -2.25 -15.87 -1.93
CA ALA A 7 -3.58 -15.95 -2.52
C ALA A 7 -3.81 -17.38 -3.03
N THR A 8 -4.73 -18.09 -2.38
CA THR A 8 -5.19 -19.42 -2.76
C THR A 8 -6.72 -19.37 -2.94
N SER A 9 -7.29 -20.26 -3.75
CA SER A 9 -8.76 -20.29 -3.96
C SER A 9 -9.59 -20.40 -2.67
N ALA A 10 -8.97 -20.87 -1.56
CA ALA A 10 -9.59 -20.97 -0.24
C ALA A 10 -9.48 -19.68 0.62
N THR A 11 -8.64 -18.72 0.23
CA THR A 11 -8.42 -17.44 0.96
C THR A 11 -8.89 -16.21 0.19
N ILE A 12 -9.33 -16.38 -1.07
CA ILE A 12 -9.91 -15.30 -1.87
C ILE A 12 -11.38 -15.15 -1.47
N GLU A 13 -11.64 -14.41 -0.40
CA GLU A 13 -12.92 -13.70 -0.32
C GLU A 13 -12.92 -12.67 -1.45
N GLN A 14 -13.86 -12.81 -2.40
CA GLN A 14 -13.97 -11.89 -3.54
C GLN A 14 -14.42 -10.52 -3.04
N CYS A 15 -13.47 -9.60 -2.88
CA CYS A 15 -13.75 -8.20 -2.57
C CYS A 15 -13.99 -7.42 -3.87
N SER A 16 -15.10 -6.70 -3.97
CA SER A 16 -15.38 -5.83 -5.10
C SER A 16 -14.47 -4.58 -5.08
N ARG A 17 -14.29 -3.94 -6.25
CA ARG A 17 -13.50 -2.69 -6.35
C ARG A 17 -14.01 -1.61 -5.39
N ASN A 18 -15.33 -1.50 -5.24
CA ASN A 18 -15.95 -0.47 -4.40
C ASN A 18 -15.71 -0.75 -2.92
N GLU A 19 -15.82 -2.01 -2.48
CA GLU A 19 -15.52 -2.40 -1.11
C GLU A 19 -14.06 -2.17 -0.78
N LEU A 20 -13.15 -2.47 -1.70
CA LEU A 20 -11.72 -2.24 -1.49
C LEU A 20 -11.40 -0.75 -1.37
N LEU A 21 -11.98 0.10 -2.22
CA LEU A 21 -11.83 1.55 -2.11
C LEU A 21 -12.42 2.08 -0.80
N ALA A 22 -13.61 1.61 -0.42
CA ALA A 22 -14.23 1.98 0.86
C ALA A 22 -13.35 1.58 2.05
N PHE A 23 -12.79 0.37 2.04
CA PHE A 23 -11.85 -0.09 3.06
C PHE A 23 -10.63 0.84 3.17
N VAL A 24 -9.94 1.09 2.04
CA VAL A 24 -8.74 1.94 2.04
C VAL A 24 -9.07 3.36 2.50
N ASN A 25 -10.17 3.94 2.02
CA ASN A 25 -10.59 5.28 2.42
C ASN A 25 -10.93 5.38 3.91
N ASN A 26 -11.64 4.40 4.45
CA ASN A 26 -11.97 4.36 5.87
C ASN A 26 -10.72 4.19 6.73
N PHE A 27 -9.78 3.34 6.30
CA PHE A 27 -8.59 3.02 7.06
C PHE A 27 -7.54 4.14 7.02
N LEU A 28 -7.32 4.74 5.85
CA LEU A 28 -6.32 5.80 5.65
C LEU A 28 -6.87 7.22 5.84
N ARG A 29 -8.19 7.37 6.03
CA ARG A 29 -8.89 8.67 6.01
C ARG A 29 -8.63 9.43 4.69
N SER A 30 -8.69 8.70 3.58
CA SER A 30 -8.49 9.21 2.22
C SER A 30 -9.81 9.27 1.43
N ASN A 31 -9.76 9.88 0.24
CA ASN A 31 -10.92 10.03 -0.66
C ASN A 31 -10.62 9.50 -2.07
N PHE A 32 -10.06 8.30 -2.19
CA PHE A 32 -9.85 7.64 -3.48
C PHE A 32 -11.19 7.32 -4.13
N THR A 33 -11.34 7.73 -5.38
CA THR A 33 -12.53 7.49 -6.21
C THR A 33 -12.31 6.35 -7.20
N ARG A 34 -11.04 6.09 -7.51
CA ARG A 34 -10.59 5.19 -8.56
C ARG A 34 -9.48 4.30 -8.06
N ILE A 35 -9.53 3.01 -8.43
CA ILE A 35 -8.53 2.03 -8.00
C ILE A 35 -7.13 2.38 -8.53
N GLU A 36 -7.08 3.02 -9.69
CA GLU A 36 -5.85 3.44 -10.35
C GLU A 36 -5.08 4.49 -9.53
N GLU A 37 -5.73 5.22 -8.62
CA GLU A 37 -5.05 6.19 -7.75
C GLU A 37 -4.07 5.49 -6.77
N LEU A 38 -4.32 4.22 -6.45
CA LEU A 38 -3.43 3.40 -5.62
C LEU A 38 -2.12 3.05 -6.36
N SER A 39 -2.07 3.16 -7.69
CA SER A 39 -0.87 2.88 -8.49
C SER A 39 0.32 3.78 -8.15
N SER A 40 0.06 4.93 -7.53
CA SER A 40 1.10 5.87 -7.06
C SER A 40 2.02 5.30 -5.98
N GLY A 41 1.66 4.18 -5.35
CA GLY A 41 2.44 3.56 -4.28
C GLY A 41 2.30 4.23 -2.90
N ALA A 42 1.81 5.47 -2.84
CA ALA A 42 1.75 6.25 -1.61
C ALA A 42 0.82 5.64 -0.55
N ALA A 43 -0.37 5.17 -0.97
CA ALA A 43 -1.33 4.50 -0.08
C ALA A 43 -0.72 3.24 0.56
N TYR A 44 0.03 2.44 -0.21
CA TYR A 44 0.68 1.23 0.29
C TYR A 44 1.82 1.54 1.27
N CYS A 45 2.58 2.62 1.03
CA CYS A 45 3.56 3.13 1.99
C CYS A 45 2.88 3.52 3.32
N GLN A 46 1.75 4.21 3.26
CA GLN A 46 1.00 4.60 4.45
C GLN A 46 0.42 3.39 5.20
N LEU A 47 -0.17 2.43 4.48
CA LEU A 47 -0.66 1.18 5.07
C LEU A 47 0.44 0.42 5.78
N THR A 48 1.62 0.33 5.17
CA THR A 48 2.77 -0.36 5.76
C THR A 48 3.26 0.34 7.02
N GLU A 49 3.29 1.68 7.05
CA GLU A 49 3.64 2.43 8.25
C GLU A 49 2.63 2.24 9.39
N LEU A 50 1.33 2.16 9.07
CA LEU A 50 0.29 1.93 10.07
C LEU A 50 0.37 0.53 10.67
N LEU A 51 0.65 -0.48 9.85
CA LEU A 51 0.79 -1.87 10.31
C LEU A 51 2.12 -2.12 11.02
N PHE A 52 3.19 -1.44 10.58
CA PHE A 52 4.54 -1.58 11.10
C PHE A 52 5.18 -0.20 11.32
N PRO A 53 4.86 0.47 12.44
CA PRO A 53 5.36 1.81 12.73
C PRO A 53 6.89 1.90 12.69
N GLY A 54 7.40 2.96 12.06
CA GLY A 54 8.82 3.24 11.92
C GLY A 54 9.53 2.50 10.78
N LYS A 55 8.80 1.78 9.92
CA LYS A 55 9.38 1.04 8.78
C LYS A 55 9.38 1.82 7.48
N ILE A 56 8.53 2.83 7.36
CA ILE A 56 8.45 3.69 6.19
C ILE A 56 8.74 5.12 6.60
N SER A 57 9.68 5.76 5.92
CA SER A 57 9.90 7.20 6.10
C SER A 57 8.83 7.98 5.33
N LEU A 58 7.71 8.29 5.97
CA LEU A 58 6.59 9.04 5.34
C LEU A 58 7.01 10.40 4.77
N LYS A 59 8.07 11.01 5.31
CA LYS A 59 8.66 12.25 4.79
C LYS A 59 9.23 12.12 3.37
N LYS A 60 9.62 10.90 2.97
CA LYS A 60 10.17 10.61 1.64
C LYS A 60 9.09 10.21 0.62
N VAL A 61 7.89 9.88 1.10
CA VAL A 61 6.77 9.47 0.24
C VAL A 61 6.27 10.68 -0.55
N LYS A 62 6.07 10.48 -1.86
CA LYS A 62 5.54 11.47 -2.78
C LYS A 62 4.02 11.36 -2.79
N TRP A 63 3.36 12.28 -2.10
CA TRP A 63 1.91 12.37 -2.01
C TRP A 63 1.33 13.13 -3.20
N ASN A 64 0.17 12.71 -3.70
CA ASN A 64 -0.59 13.39 -4.77
C ASN A 64 0.21 13.67 -6.06
N SER A 65 1.33 12.97 -6.29
CA SER A 65 2.11 13.16 -7.51
C SER A 65 1.43 12.53 -8.71
N ARG A 66 1.54 13.18 -9.87
CA ARG A 66 1.10 12.68 -11.18
C ARG A 66 2.27 12.21 -12.05
N ASN A 67 3.48 12.20 -11.50
CA ASN A 67 4.69 11.83 -12.22
C ASN A 67 5.05 10.37 -11.92
N GLU A 68 5.19 9.56 -12.97
CA GLU A 68 5.57 8.15 -12.84
C GLU A 68 6.91 7.94 -12.12
N VAL A 69 7.85 8.88 -12.26
CA VAL A 69 9.15 8.83 -11.56
C VAL A 69 8.95 8.89 -10.05
N ASP A 70 8.01 9.70 -9.57
CA ASP A 70 7.66 9.78 -8.16
C ASP A 70 6.97 8.51 -7.67
N TRP A 71 6.14 7.89 -8.52
CA TRP A 71 5.50 6.61 -8.20
C TRP A 71 6.53 5.50 -8.07
N ILE A 72 7.49 5.41 -8.98
CA ILE A 72 8.61 4.48 -8.89
C ILE A 72 9.39 4.70 -7.59
N ALA A 73 9.62 5.95 -7.19
CA ALA A 73 10.30 6.25 -5.94
C ALA A 73 9.51 5.73 -4.72
N ASN A 74 8.18 5.90 -4.70
CA ASN A 74 7.31 5.34 -3.65
C ASN A 74 7.39 3.81 -3.61
N TRP A 75 7.32 3.14 -4.76
CA TRP A 75 7.42 1.68 -4.83
C TRP A 75 8.77 1.16 -4.35
N ARG A 76 9.87 1.87 -4.62
CA ARG A 76 11.19 1.53 -4.08
C ARG A 76 11.22 1.61 -2.55
N ILE A 77 10.64 2.66 -1.96
CA ILE A 77 10.53 2.80 -0.50
C ILE A 77 9.78 1.61 0.09
N LEU A 78 8.63 1.26 -0.50
CA LEU A 78 7.82 0.12 -0.05
C LEU A 78 8.59 -1.20 -0.13
N GLN A 79 9.24 -1.48 -1.26
CA GLN A 79 10.02 -2.70 -1.47
C GLN A 79 11.15 -2.85 -0.45
N THR A 80 11.90 -1.77 -0.17
CA THR A 80 12.95 -1.80 0.86
C THR A 80 12.37 -2.15 2.22
N ALA A 81 11.28 -1.51 2.64
CA ALA A 81 10.65 -1.79 3.93
C ALA A 81 10.10 -3.22 4.02
N TRP A 82 9.49 -3.72 2.96
CA TRP A 82 8.97 -5.09 2.90
C TRP A 82 10.09 -6.14 2.97
N LYS A 83 11.22 -5.89 2.29
CA LYS A 83 12.41 -6.73 2.39
C LYS A 83 12.93 -6.79 3.83
N ASP A 84 13.05 -5.65 4.49
CA ASP A 84 13.53 -5.56 5.89
C ASP A 84 12.55 -6.19 6.88
N LEU A 85 11.25 -6.15 6.58
CA LEU A 85 10.20 -6.80 7.37
C LEU A 85 10.15 -8.32 7.16
N GLY A 86 10.76 -8.85 6.10
CA GLY A 86 10.65 -10.25 5.71
C GLY A 86 9.34 -10.60 4.99
N VAL A 87 8.69 -9.61 4.36
CA VAL A 87 7.55 -9.82 3.48
C VAL A 87 8.05 -10.48 2.20
N LYS A 88 7.44 -11.60 1.83
CA LYS A 88 7.73 -12.38 0.62
C LYS A 88 6.50 -12.27 -0.29
N LYS A 89 6.57 -11.35 -1.24
CA LYS A 89 5.51 -11.09 -2.21
C LYS A 89 6.11 -10.97 -3.60
#